data_AF-A0A453QMG7-F1
#
_entry.id   AF-A0A453QMG7-F1
#
_cell.length_a   1.000
_cell.length_b   1.000
_cell.length_c   1.000
_cell.angle_alpha   90.00
_cell.angle_beta   90.00
_cell.angle_gamma   90.00
#
_symmetry.space_group_name_H-M   'P 1'
#
loop_
_entity.id
_entity.type
_entity.pdbx_description
1 polymer ?
#
loop_
_entity_poly.entity_id
_entity_poly.type
_entity_poly.pdbx_seq_one_letter_code
_entity_poly.pdbx_strand_id
1 'polypeptide(L)'
;VLQGALVANYPWDGSRDTRKQYYGCPDDKAFRYMASMYSQSHYNMSLSKEFEGGITNGALWYPIYGGMQDWNYIHGGCFELTLEISDVKWPKASELLVIWKQNKMSMLNLVASLVKTGVHGRIFAADTGRPIPGSLMVKGIDSKINASGTFGDYHRIIAPGQSYEVVASMEGFKPKRTRVMLGREAMNLDFILDPDGALKGTKPLRNDCGCSCNDDGASNKPFLLREAYLWLYLLALFSLLALYLLFRRRMASRLAAHRHPPPKRTVAV
;
A
#
# COMPACT_ATOMS: atom_id res chain seq x y z
N VAL A 1 -18.23 -21.23 -15.96
CA VAL A 1 -18.44 -20.35 -14.79
C VAL A 1 -17.30 -20.64 -13.83
N LEU A 2 -16.28 -19.78 -13.75
CA LEU A 2 -15.23 -19.98 -12.75
C LEU A 2 -15.89 -19.73 -11.39
N GLN A 3 -16.11 -20.79 -10.61
CA GLN A 3 -16.47 -20.69 -9.19
C GLN A 3 -15.37 -19.90 -8.46
N GLY A 4 -15.70 -19.24 -7.36
CA GLY A 4 -14.73 -18.53 -6.53
C GLY A 4 -13.86 -19.51 -5.74
N ALA A 5 -13.19 -19.02 -4.70
CA ALA A 5 -12.44 -19.85 -3.75
C ALA A 5 -12.57 -19.27 -2.33
N LEU A 6 -12.08 -20.04 -1.36
CA LEU A 6 -11.93 -19.61 0.03
C LEU A 6 -10.48 -19.80 0.51
N VAL A 7 -9.65 -18.77 0.29
CA VAL A 7 -8.20 -18.82 0.57
C VAL A 7 -7.58 -17.43 0.68
N ALA A 8 -6.57 -17.26 1.53
CA ALA A 8 -5.70 -16.08 1.51
C ALA A 8 -4.48 -16.34 0.60
N ASN A 9 -4.46 -15.70 -0.56
CA ASN A 9 -3.40 -15.77 -1.55
C ASN A 9 -2.30 -14.73 -1.25
N TYR A 10 -1.04 -15.12 -1.45
CA TYR A 10 0.13 -14.27 -1.21
C TYR A 10 1.20 -14.38 -2.30
N PRO A 11 2.08 -13.36 -2.44
CA PRO A 11 3.10 -13.31 -3.47
C PRO A 11 4.11 -14.47 -3.47
N TRP A 12 4.73 -14.75 -4.61
CA TRP A 12 4.42 -14.16 -5.93
C TRP A 12 3.20 -14.81 -6.57
N ASP A 13 2.50 -14.06 -7.42
CA ASP A 13 1.42 -14.60 -8.26
C ASP A 13 1.95 -15.32 -9.50
N GLY A 14 3.21 -15.09 -9.90
CA GLY A 14 3.82 -15.79 -11.02
C GLY A 14 5.33 -15.94 -10.88
N SER A 15 5.90 -16.91 -11.60
CA SER A 15 7.36 -17.12 -11.67
C SER A 15 7.94 -16.57 -12.98
N ARG A 16 9.26 -16.40 -13.05
CA ARG A 16 9.94 -15.96 -14.29
C ARG A 16 9.83 -16.98 -15.43
N ASP A 17 9.74 -18.26 -15.10
CA ASP A 17 9.69 -19.37 -16.05
C ASP A 17 8.26 -19.81 -16.40
N THR A 18 7.25 -19.06 -15.95
CA THR A 18 5.81 -19.28 -16.19
C THR A 18 5.25 -20.63 -15.75
N ARG A 19 6.03 -21.40 -14.99
CA ARG A 19 5.59 -22.69 -14.44
C ARG A 19 4.72 -22.49 -13.21
N LYS A 20 3.69 -23.33 -13.09
CA LYS A 20 2.88 -23.47 -11.88
C LYS A 20 3.70 -24.22 -10.82
N GLN A 21 4.38 -23.46 -9.97
CA GLN A 21 5.19 -23.98 -8.88
C GLN A 21 5.31 -22.92 -7.78
N TYR A 22 5.67 -23.33 -6.57
CA TYR A 22 5.91 -22.40 -5.49
C TYR A 22 7.03 -21.42 -5.86
N TYR A 23 6.73 -20.12 -5.75
CA TYR A 23 7.70 -19.07 -5.98
C TYR A 23 7.55 -17.98 -4.93
N GLY A 24 8.38 -18.08 -3.88
CA GLY A 24 8.36 -17.15 -2.76
C GLY A 24 9.08 -15.83 -3.08
N CYS A 25 8.53 -14.73 -2.58
CA CYS A 25 9.20 -13.44 -2.60
C CYS A 25 10.26 -13.33 -1.49
N PRO A 26 11.13 -12.31 -1.50
CA PRO A 26 12.11 -12.12 -0.42
C PRO A 26 11.46 -12.10 0.97
N ASP A 27 10.24 -11.57 1.07
CA ASP A 27 9.44 -11.46 2.30
C ASP A 27 8.45 -12.63 2.51
N ASP A 28 8.67 -13.78 1.88
CA ASP A 28 7.77 -14.95 1.91
C ASP A 28 7.30 -15.33 3.32
N LYS A 29 8.21 -15.38 4.30
CA LYS A 29 7.86 -15.68 5.70
C LYS A 29 6.88 -14.67 6.29
N ALA A 30 7.06 -13.37 5.99
CA ALA A 30 6.15 -12.33 6.45
C ALA A 30 4.78 -12.49 5.79
N PHE A 31 4.74 -12.70 4.47
CA PHE A 31 3.48 -12.94 3.75
C PHE A 31 2.71 -14.16 4.25
N ARG A 32 3.38 -15.28 4.47
CA ARG A 32 2.77 -16.48 5.05
C ARG A 32 2.23 -16.20 6.45
N TYR A 33 2.95 -15.43 7.27
CA TYR A 33 2.48 -15.03 8.59
C TYR A 33 1.20 -14.19 8.50
N MET A 34 1.18 -13.16 7.65
CA MET A 34 0.00 -12.31 7.44
C MET A 34 -1.21 -13.08 6.93
N ALA A 35 -1.02 -13.92 5.89
CA ALA A 35 -2.07 -14.75 5.32
C ALA A 35 -2.62 -15.72 6.38
N SER A 36 -1.74 -16.31 7.21
CA SER A 36 -2.13 -17.20 8.30
C SER A 36 -2.98 -16.48 9.34
N MET A 37 -2.65 -15.23 9.69
CA MET A 37 -3.45 -14.45 10.65
C MET A 37 -4.89 -14.24 10.18
N TYR A 38 -5.09 -13.97 8.88
CA TYR A 38 -6.42 -13.84 8.28
C TYR A 38 -7.17 -15.18 8.29
N SER A 39 -6.52 -16.23 7.75
CA SER A 39 -7.11 -17.55 7.57
C SER A 39 -7.50 -18.23 8.89
N GLN A 40 -6.61 -18.16 9.90
CA GLN A 40 -6.86 -18.76 11.23
C GLN A 40 -7.97 -18.04 12.00
N SER A 41 -8.17 -16.75 11.74
CA SER A 41 -9.24 -15.97 12.35
C SER A 41 -10.57 -16.07 11.59
N HIS A 42 -10.57 -16.67 10.40
CA HIS A 42 -11.76 -16.86 9.59
C HIS A 42 -12.53 -18.06 10.10
N TYR A 43 -13.86 -18.05 9.93
CA TYR A 43 -14.75 -19.11 10.41
C TYR A 43 -14.29 -20.54 10.03
N ASN A 44 -13.85 -20.75 8.78
CA ASN A 44 -13.47 -22.06 8.27
C ASN A 44 -12.37 -22.05 7.20
N MET A 45 -11.70 -20.91 6.93
CA MET A 45 -10.70 -20.84 5.85
C MET A 45 -9.50 -21.74 6.16
N SER A 46 -9.02 -21.70 7.42
CA SER A 46 -7.91 -22.54 7.89
C SER A 46 -8.21 -24.05 7.90
N LEU A 47 -9.48 -24.43 7.80
CA LEU A 47 -9.93 -25.82 7.74
C LEU A 47 -10.04 -26.35 6.30
N SER A 48 -9.59 -25.57 5.31
CA SER A 48 -9.62 -25.97 3.91
C SER A 48 -8.83 -27.26 3.67
N LYS A 49 -9.42 -28.16 2.88
CA LYS A 49 -8.78 -29.39 2.41
C LYS A 49 -7.98 -29.19 1.13
N GLU A 50 -8.32 -28.14 0.37
CA GLU A 50 -7.64 -27.78 -0.89
C GLU A 50 -6.39 -26.95 -0.62
N PHE A 51 -6.50 -25.99 0.30
CA PHE A 51 -5.41 -25.08 0.67
C PHE A 51 -5.00 -25.34 2.12
N GLU A 52 -3.85 -25.97 2.31
CA GLU A 52 -3.33 -26.28 3.64
C GLU A 52 -3.22 -24.99 4.49
N GLY A 53 -3.88 -24.98 5.64
CA GLY A 53 -3.94 -23.81 6.52
C GLY A 53 -4.73 -22.63 5.95
N GLY A 54 -5.46 -22.81 4.85
CA GLY A 54 -6.28 -21.78 4.19
C GLY A 54 -5.49 -20.65 3.54
N ILE A 55 -4.24 -20.91 3.17
CA ILE A 55 -3.36 -19.95 2.50
C ILE A 55 -2.74 -20.57 1.25
N THR A 56 -2.37 -19.76 0.26
CA THR A 56 -1.64 -20.26 -0.92
C THR A 56 -0.70 -19.23 -1.51
N ASN A 57 0.43 -19.69 -2.05
CA ASN A 57 1.26 -18.87 -2.94
C ASN A 57 0.58 -18.80 -4.31
N GLY A 58 0.51 -17.62 -4.91
CA GLY A 58 -0.24 -17.43 -6.17
C GLY A 58 0.35 -18.20 -7.35
N ALA A 59 1.68 -18.20 -7.50
CA ALA A 59 2.38 -18.94 -8.54
C ALA A 59 2.18 -20.47 -8.41
N LEU A 60 2.04 -20.97 -7.18
CA LEU A 60 1.71 -22.38 -6.92
C LEU A 60 0.25 -22.70 -7.29
N TRP A 61 -0.68 -21.79 -7.05
CA TRP A 61 -2.11 -22.04 -7.26
C TRP A 61 -2.49 -21.91 -8.74
N TYR A 62 -2.31 -20.73 -9.33
CA TYR A 62 -2.44 -20.48 -10.76
C TYR A 62 -1.64 -19.23 -11.13
N PRO A 63 -0.58 -19.34 -11.95
CA PRO A 63 0.23 -18.18 -12.30
C PRO A 63 -0.54 -17.04 -12.97
N ILE A 64 -0.41 -15.82 -12.45
CA ILE A 64 -0.95 -14.57 -13.01
C ILE A 64 0.16 -13.55 -13.18
N TYR A 65 0.08 -12.73 -14.22
CA TYR A 65 1.00 -11.62 -14.49
C TYR A 65 0.24 -10.31 -14.62
N GLY A 66 0.84 -9.23 -14.13
CA GLY A 66 0.21 -7.91 -14.11
C GLY A 66 -0.83 -7.73 -13.00
N GLY A 67 -0.81 -8.61 -11.98
CA GLY A 67 -1.65 -8.51 -10.80
C GLY A 67 -1.27 -7.32 -9.91
N MET A 68 -2.27 -6.73 -9.26
CA MET A 68 -2.09 -5.60 -8.33
C MET A 68 -1.23 -5.98 -7.12
N GLN A 69 -1.39 -7.21 -6.62
CA GLN A 69 -0.69 -7.74 -5.45
C GLN A 69 0.84 -7.66 -5.60
N ASP A 70 1.36 -8.25 -6.68
CA ASP A 70 2.80 -8.26 -6.95
C ASP A 70 3.32 -6.84 -7.29
N TRP A 71 2.50 -6.04 -7.99
CA TRP A 71 2.85 -4.65 -8.30
C TRP A 71 3.03 -3.80 -7.03
N ASN A 72 2.15 -3.95 -6.05
CA ASN A 72 2.23 -3.24 -4.77
C ASN A 72 3.54 -3.54 -4.03
N TYR A 73 4.00 -4.78 -4.05
CA TYR A 73 5.25 -5.15 -3.40
C TYR A 73 6.48 -4.63 -4.17
N ILE A 74 6.48 -4.73 -5.50
CA ILE A 74 7.62 -4.31 -6.34
C ILE A 74 7.77 -2.79 -6.42
N HIS A 75 6.65 -2.08 -6.58
CA HIS A 75 6.64 -0.65 -6.90
C HIS A 75 6.06 0.22 -5.78
N GLY A 76 5.06 -0.29 -5.06
CA GLY A 76 4.37 0.45 -4.01
C GLY A 76 5.09 0.40 -2.65
N GLY A 77 6.03 -0.52 -2.45
CA GLY A 77 6.62 -0.79 -1.13
C GLY A 77 5.58 -1.25 -0.10
N CYS A 78 4.44 -1.77 -0.56
CA CYS A 78 3.30 -2.18 0.25
C CYS A 78 3.14 -3.70 0.20
N PHE A 79 2.76 -4.28 1.33
CA PHE A 79 2.52 -5.71 1.45
C PHE A 79 1.03 -5.96 1.25
N GLU A 80 0.66 -6.59 0.14
CA GLU A 80 -0.73 -6.88 -0.23
C GLU A 80 -1.01 -8.39 -0.27
N LEU A 81 -2.20 -8.78 0.20
CA LEU A 81 -2.75 -10.12 0.06
C LEU A 81 -3.98 -10.08 -0.85
N THR A 82 -4.17 -11.12 -1.66
CA THR A 82 -5.44 -11.33 -2.37
C THR A 82 -6.31 -12.28 -1.57
N LEU A 83 -7.47 -11.81 -1.11
CA LEU A 83 -8.36 -12.58 -0.25
C LEU A 83 -9.56 -13.09 -1.04
N GLU A 84 -9.61 -14.41 -1.24
CA GLU A 84 -10.76 -15.09 -1.82
C GLU A 84 -11.68 -15.51 -0.66
N ILE A 85 -12.83 -14.84 -0.54
CA ILE A 85 -13.68 -14.90 0.67
C ILE A 85 -14.95 -15.76 0.50
N SER A 86 -15.17 -16.34 -0.69
CA SER A 86 -16.38 -17.10 -1.03
C SER A 86 -16.20 -17.93 -2.30
N ASP A 87 -16.59 -19.20 -2.25
CA ASP A 87 -16.66 -20.08 -3.41
C ASP A 87 -17.75 -19.65 -4.42
N VAL A 88 -18.71 -18.85 -3.97
CA VAL A 88 -19.75 -18.26 -4.82
C VAL A 88 -19.38 -16.81 -5.10
N LYS A 89 -19.02 -16.52 -6.36
CA LYS A 89 -18.63 -15.16 -6.80
C LYS A 89 -19.74 -14.11 -6.64
N TRP A 90 -20.99 -14.53 -6.81
CA TRP A 90 -22.18 -13.68 -6.73
C TRP A 90 -23.19 -14.28 -5.76
N PRO A 91 -22.92 -14.22 -4.43
CA PRO A 91 -23.81 -14.79 -3.43
C PRO A 91 -25.14 -14.03 -3.39
N LYS A 92 -26.19 -14.67 -2.88
CA LYS A 92 -27.49 -14.01 -2.70
C LYS A 92 -27.37 -12.94 -1.62
N ALA A 93 -28.19 -11.89 -1.73
CA ALA A 93 -28.21 -10.80 -0.73
C ALA A 93 -28.42 -11.31 0.72
N SER A 94 -29.18 -12.40 0.88
CA SER A 94 -29.41 -13.06 2.17
C SER A 94 -28.15 -13.66 2.81
N GLU A 95 -27.10 -13.94 2.04
CA GLU A 95 -25.85 -14.57 2.51
C GLU A 95 -24.81 -13.53 2.95
N LEU A 96 -24.97 -12.26 2.58
CA LEU A 96 -23.99 -11.20 2.85
C LEU A 96 -23.72 -11.01 4.35
N LEU A 97 -24.75 -11.13 5.19
CA LEU A 97 -24.58 -11.02 6.64
C LEU A 97 -23.74 -12.17 7.21
N VAL A 98 -23.85 -13.36 6.62
CA VAL A 98 -23.06 -14.54 7.03
C VAL A 98 -21.61 -14.35 6.61
N ILE A 99 -21.36 -13.97 5.35
CA ILE A 99 -20.01 -13.70 4.84
C ILE A 99 -19.32 -12.61 5.68
N TRP A 100 -20.04 -11.53 5.99
CA TRP A 100 -19.53 -10.49 6.89
C TRP A 100 -19.12 -11.04 8.25
N LYS A 101 -19.99 -11.80 8.91
CA LYS A 101 -19.72 -12.37 10.24
C LYS A 101 -18.51 -13.31 10.22
N GLN A 102 -18.34 -14.08 9.14
CA GLN A 102 -17.22 -15.01 8.97
C GLN A 102 -15.88 -14.29 8.76
N ASN A 103 -15.87 -13.13 8.10
CA ASN A 103 -14.65 -12.38 7.77
C ASN A 103 -14.30 -11.27 8.79
N LYS A 104 -15.28 -10.76 9.55
CA LYS A 104 -15.11 -9.60 10.44
C LYS A 104 -13.88 -9.73 11.36
N MET A 105 -13.74 -10.87 12.04
CA MET A 105 -12.61 -11.07 12.96
C MET A 105 -11.28 -11.25 12.22
N SER A 106 -11.27 -11.88 11.04
CA SER A 106 -10.07 -11.98 10.19
C SER A 106 -9.54 -10.62 9.78
N MET A 107 -10.41 -9.73 9.31
CA MET A 107 -9.99 -8.39 8.90
C MET A 107 -9.43 -7.59 10.08
N LEU A 108 -10.12 -7.63 11.23
CA LEU A 108 -9.69 -6.90 12.43
C LEU A 108 -8.37 -7.46 12.97
N ASN A 109 -8.23 -8.78 13.04
CA ASN A 109 -7.02 -9.43 13.56
C ASN A 109 -5.83 -9.25 12.63
N LEU A 110 -6.04 -9.25 11.30
CA LEU A 110 -4.99 -8.93 10.35
C LEU A 110 -4.44 -7.53 10.62
N VAL A 111 -5.29 -6.50 10.61
CA VAL A 111 -4.86 -5.11 10.86
C VAL A 111 -4.22 -4.96 12.24
N ALA A 112 -4.84 -5.51 13.29
CA ALA A 112 -4.35 -5.43 14.66
C ALA A 112 -2.99 -6.13 14.85
N SER A 113 -2.71 -7.19 14.08
CA SER A 113 -1.44 -7.91 14.16
C SER A 113 -0.36 -7.18 13.37
N LEU A 114 -0.68 -6.60 12.21
CA LEU A 114 0.29 -5.85 11.40
C LEU A 114 0.82 -4.62 12.13
N VAL A 115 -0.03 -3.88 12.85
CA VAL A 115 0.42 -2.72 13.65
C VAL A 115 1.23 -3.14 14.89
N LYS A 116 1.17 -4.42 15.28
CA LYS A 116 1.86 -5.00 16.44
C LYS A 116 2.98 -5.96 16.05
N THR A 117 3.43 -6.01 14.80
CA THR A 117 4.47 -6.95 14.36
C THR A 117 5.61 -6.21 13.67
N GLY A 118 6.80 -6.80 13.71
CA GLY A 118 7.97 -6.33 12.99
C GLY A 118 8.76 -5.27 13.76
N VAL A 119 9.48 -4.44 13.01
CA VAL A 119 10.30 -3.34 13.54
C VAL A 119 9.82 -2.02 12.97
N HIS A 120 9.80 -1.00 13.82
CA HIS A 120 9.56 0.37 13.41
C HIS A 120 10.48 1.29 14.21
N GLY A 121 10.70 2.50 13.73
CA GLY A 121 11.57 3.46 14.41
C GLY A 121 11.92 4.60 13.49
N ARG A 122 12.98 5.34 13.86
CA ARG A 122 13.52 6.46 13.10
C ARG A 122 15.02 6.32 12.91
N ILE A 123 15.53 6.92 11.83
CA ILE A 123 16.95 7.05 11.58
C ILE A 123 17.37 8.50 11.81
N PHE A 124 18.36 8.70 12.68
CA PHE A 124 18.92 10.00 13.03
C PHE A 124 20.38 10.10 12.62
N ALA A 125 20.82 11.32 12.32
CA ALA A 125 22.22 11.65 12.16
C ALA A 125 22.85 12.00 13.53
N ALA A 126 23.96 11.36 13.89
CA ALA A 126 24.63 11.57 15.17
C ALA A 126 25.13 13.02 15.37
N ASP A 127 25.56 13.67 14.30
CA ASP A 127 26.18 15.00 14.32
C ASP A 127 25.18 16.14 14.53
N THR A 128 23.93 15.95 14.10
CA THR A 128 22.88 16.99 14.13
C THR A 128 21.69 16.62 14.99
N GLY A 129 21.55 15.35 15.37
CA GLY A 129 20.36 14.81 16.02
C GLY A 129 19.10 14.83 15.15
N ARG A 130 19.21 15.21 13.87
CA ARG A 130 18.05 15.35 12.96
C ARG A 130 17.70 14.01 12.32
N PRO A 131 16.41 13.77 11.99
CA PRO A 131 16.01 12.62 11.21
C PRO A 131 16.60 12.68 9.81
N ILE A 132 16.97 11.53 9.26
CA ILE A 132 17.56 11.39 7.93
C ILE A 132 16.83 10.34 7.09
N PRO A 133 16.77 10.51 5.76
CA PRO A 133 16.06 9.61 4.85
C PRO A 133 16.91 8.39 4.51
N GLY A 134 17.33 7.65 5.54
CA GLY A 134 18.11 6.44 5.39
C GLY A 134 17.28 5.27 4.87
N SER A 135 17.87 4.09 4.90
CA SER A 135 17.24 2.85 4.49
C SER A 135 17.58 1.70 5.40
N LEU A 136 16.73 0.69 5.41
CA LEU A 136 16.88 -0.54 6.17
C LEU A 136 16.94 -1.76 5.26
N MET A 137 17.81 -2.68 5.64
CA MET A 137 17.86 -4.04 5.11
C MET A 137 17.92 -5.03 6.25
N VAL A 138 17.26 -6.17 6.07
CA VAL A 138 17.33 -7.30 7.01
C VAL A 138 18.18 -8.38 6.36
N LYS A 139 19.21 -8.85 7.05
CA LYS A 139 20.09 -9.88 6.50
C LYS A 139 19.32 -11.14 6.15
N GLY A 140 19.48 -11.61 4.92
CA GLY A 140 18.78 -12.79 4.40
C GLY A 140 17.39 -12.48 3.82
N ILE A 141 16.95 -11.22 3.84
CA ILE A 141 15.74 -10.77 3.14
C ILE A 141 16.14 -9.68 2.14
N ASP A 142 16.10 -10.02 0.86
CA ASP A 142 16.47 -9.12 -0.24
C ASP A 142 15.34 -8.14 -0.59
N SER A 143 15.03 -7.26 0.37
CA SER A 143 13.99 -6.25 0.27
C SER A 143 14.40 -5.03 1.10
N LYS A 144 14.61 -3.91 0.42
CA LYS A 144 15.05 -2.66 1.02
C LYS A 144 13.85 -1.79 1.36
N ILE A 145 13.83 -1.23 2.57
CA ILE A 145 12.84 -0.21 2.96
C ILE A 145 13.54 1.13 3.11
N ASN A 146 12.92 2.18 2.58
CA ASN A 146 13.38 3.55 2.75
C ASN A 146 12.62 4.20 3.90
N ALA A 147 13.35 4.89 4.77
CA ALA A 147 12.76 5.74 5.78
C ALA A 147 12.15 6.99 5.13
N SER A 148 11.15 7.56 5.78
CA SER A 148 10.46 8.77 5.35
C SER A 148 11.41 9.94 5.15
N GLY A 149 11.21 10.63 4.03
CA GLY A 149 11.90 11.87 3.69
C GLY A 149 11.63 13.04 4.63
N THR A 150 10.68 12.94 5.57
CA THR A 150 10.36 14.06 6.48
C THR A 150 10.79 13.76 7.89
N PHE A 151 10.39 12.62 8.44
CA PHE A 151 10.64 12.29 9.85
C PHE A 151 11.66 11.16 10.04
N GLY A 152 12.23 10.63 8.96
CA GLY A 152 13.18 9.52 9.01
C GLY A 152 12.56 8.25 9.62
N ASP A 153 11.23 8.17 9.70
CA ASP A 153 10.50 7.04 10.26
C ASP A 153 10.36 5.92 9.24
N TYR A 154 10.35 4.69 9.73
CA TYR A 154 10.22 3.50 8.91
C TYR A 154 9.37 2.45 9.61
N HIS A 155 8.76 1.59 8.81
CA HIS A 155 8.00 0.42 9.26
C HIS A 155 8.42 -0.77 8.42
N ARG A 156 8.82 -1.85 9.07
CA ARG A 156 9.25 -3.09 8.41
C ARG A 156 8.54 -4.27 9.06
N ILE A 157 7.59 -4.84 8.34
CA ILE A 157 6.90 -6.06 8.73
C ILE A 157 7.87 -7.22 8.58
N ILE A 158 8.02 -8.00 9.65
CA ILE A 158 8.90 -9.16 9.71
C ILE A 158 8.18 -10.25 10.51
N ALA A 159 8.24 -11.50 10.05
CA ALA A 159 7.65 -12.61 10.77
C ALA A 159 8.25 -12.75 12.19
N PRO A 160 7.44 -12.99 13.23
CA PRO A 160 7.94 -13.15 14.60
C PRO A 160 8.62 -14.51 14.81
N GLY A 161 9.28 -14.68 15.96
CA GLY A 161 9.76 -15.97 16.46
C GLY A 161 11.22 -16.30 16.13
N GLN A 162 12.00 -15.35 15.59
CA GLN A 162 13.43 -15.55 15.33
C GLN A 162 14.25 -14.27 15.52
N SER A 163 15.57 -14.44 15.56
CA SER A 163 16.52 -13.31 15.60
C SER A 163 16.83 -12.81 14.20
N TYR A 164 16.87 -11.49 14.05
CA TYR A 164 17.18 -10.81 12.79
C TYR A 164 18.34 -9.85 12.98
N GLU A 165 19.18 -9.73 11.95
CA GLU A 165 20.22 -8.70 11.87
C GLU A 165 19.72 -7.60 10.93
N VAL A 166 19.44 -6.44 11.51
CA VAL A 166 18.90 -5.27 10.82
C VAL A 166 20.03 -4.27 10.61
N VAL A 167 20.17 -3.79 9.38
CA VAL A 167 21.20 -2.84 8.97
C VAL A 167 20.52 -1.57 8.48
N ALA A 168 20.85 -0.43 9.11
CA ALA A 168 20.47 0.89 8.65
C ALA A 168 21.65 1.55 7.91
N SER A 169 21.36 2.18 6.78
CA SER A 169 22.36 2.83 5.94
C SER A 169 21.83 4.11 5.30
N MET A 170 22.71 5.07 5.09
CA MET A 170 22.46 6.31 4.36
C MET A 170 23.75 6.73 3.67
N GLU A 171 23.66 7.29 2.47
CA GLU A 171 24.85 7.80 1.78
C GLU A 171 25.53 8.90 2.60
N GLY A 172 26.85 8.79 2.79
CA GLY A 172 27.64 9.70 3.61
C GLY A 172 27.65 9.39 5.12
N PHE A 173 27.05 8.27 5.53
CA PHE A 173 27.03 7.80 6.92
C PHE A 173 27.47 6.34 7.05
N LYS A 174 28.16 6.04 8.15
CA LYS A 174 28.57 4.68 8.52
C LYS A 174 27.33 3.81 8.74
N PRO A 175 27.18 2.69 8.02
CA PRO A 175 26.04 1.81 8.22
C PRO A 175 26.13 1.11 9.59
N LYS A 176 25.02 1.15 10.33
CA LYS A 176 24.90 0.55 11.66
C LYS A 176 24.09 -0.73 11.59
N ARG A 177 24.52 -1.75 12.32
CA ARG A 177 23.88 -3.08 12.37
C ARG A 177 23.53 -3.45 13.80
N THR A 178 22.34 -4.01 13.97
CA THR A 178 21.83 -4.44 15.27
C THR A 178 21.13 -5.78 15.12
N ARG A 179 21.31 -6.66 16.11
CA ARG A 179 20.57 -7.93 16.17
C ARG A 179 19.38 -7.76 17.10
N VAL A 180 18.18 -8.13 16.63
CA VAL A 180 16.93 -8.04 17.37
C VAL A 180 16.25 -9.40 17.43
N MET A 181 15.64 -9.72 18.57
CA MET A 181 14.82 -10.91 18.74
C MET A 181 13.35 -10.49 18.65
N LEU A 182 12.67 -10.89 17.59
CA LEU A 182 11.28 -10.48 17.39
C LEU A 182 10.33 -11.49 18.02
N GLY A 183 9.63 -11.04 19.07
CA GLY A 183 8.45 -11.72 19.60
C GLY A 183 7.22 -11.42 18.74
N ARG A 184 6.01 -11.62 19.30
CA ARG A 184 4.74 -11.27 18.63
C ARG A 184 4.39 -9.79 18.69
N GLU A 185 5.15 -9.00 19.46
CA GLU A 185 4.93 -7.57 19.61
C GLU A 185 5.92 -6.78 18.75
N ALA A 186 5.51 -5.58 18.35
CA ALA A 186 6.32 -4.70 17.54
C ALA A 186 7.48 -4.17 18.37
N MET A 187 8.65 -4.08 17.75
CA MET A 187 9.84 -3.55 18.39
C MET A 187 10.16 -2.16 17.86
N ASN A 188 10.24 -1.18 18.77
CA ASN A 188 10.81 0.11 18.45
C ASN A 188 12.34 -0.02 18.34
N LEU A 189 12.91 0.39 17.20
CA LEU A 189 14.33 0.28 16.88
C LEU A 189 14.83 1.55 16.20
N ASP A 190 15.29 2.52 16.98
CA ASP A 190 15.90 3.72 16.42
C ASP A 190 17.36 3.47 16.02
N PHE A 191 17.78 4.07 14.90
CA PHE A 191 19.17 4.05 14.47
C PHE A 191 19.75 5.46 14.52
N ILE A 192 20.96 5.58 15.06
CA ILE A 192 21.76 6.80 15.03
C ILE A 192 23.00 6.48 14.21
N LEU A 193 23.16 7.17 13.07
CA LEU A 193 24.25 6.94 12.12
C LEU A 193 25.30 8.05 12.22
N ASP A 194 26.57 7.65 12.26
CA ASP A 194 27.72 8.56 12.30
C ASP A 194 28.14 8.97 10.88
N PRO A 195 28.45 10.25 10.61
CA PRO A 195 28.98 10.65 9.31
C PRO A 195 30.27 9.90 8.96
N ASP A 196 30.42 9.49 7.69
CA ASP A 196 31.60 8.76 7.22
C ASP A 196 32.88 9.62 7.19
N GLY A 197 32.76 10.95 7.32
CA GLY A 197 33.89 11.89 7.27
C GLY A 197 34.54 12.05 5.89
N ALA A 198 34.19 11.22 4.91
CA ALA A 198 34.73 11.22 3.55
C ALA A 198 34.14 12.33 2.64
N LEU A 199 32.98 12.90 3.00
CA LEU A 199 32.33 13.98 2.25
C LEU A 199 32.74 15.36 2.78
N LYS A 200 34.01 15.74 2.63
CA LYS A 200 34.49 17.09 2.98
C LYS A 200 34.08 18.21 2.00
N GLY A 201 33.29 17.90 0.97
CA GLY A 201 32.88 18.88 -0.06
C GLY A 201 31.45 18.77 -0.60
N THR A 202 30.71 17.71 -0.25
CA THR A 202 29.32 17.52 -0.70
C THR A 202 28.45 17.37 0.53
N LYS A 203 27.56 18.33 0.79
CA LYS A 203 26.58 18.19 1.88
C LYS A 203 25.75 16.93 1.57
N PRO A 204 25.70 15.93 2.46
CA PRO A 204 24.80 14.78 2.27
C PRO A 204 23.38 15.30 2.08
N LEU A 205 22.58 14.63 1.25
CA LEU A 205 21.14 14.91 1.15
C LEU A 205 20.52 14.72 2.54
N ARG A 206 20.34 15.82 3.27
CA ARG A 206 19.75 15.88 4.61
C ARG A 206 18.34 16.44 4.48
N ASN A 207 17.45 16.04 5.38
CA ASN A 207 16.13 16.65 5.47
C ASN A 207 16.31 18.12 5.88
N ASP A 208 16.11 19.03 4.92
CA ASP A 208 16.13 20.49 5.15
C ASP A 208 14.80 21.01 5.71
N CYS A 209 14.02 20.15 6.36
CA CYS A 209 12.87 20.57 7.16
C CYS A 209 13.35 21.04 8.54
N GLY A 210 14.14 22.12 8.57
CA GLY A 210 14.42 22.83 9.80
C GLY A 210 13.17 23.55 10.28
N CYS A 211 12.54 23.06 11.36
CA CYS A 211 11.79 23.95 12.23
C CYS A 211 12.82 24.79 13.00
N SER A 212 13.18 25.95 12.45
CA SER A 212 13.84 26.99 13.24
C SER A 212 12.76 27.63 14.11
N CYS A 213 12.74 27.28 15.39
CA CYS A 213 12.01 28.04 16.39
C CYS A 213 12.86 29.28 16.72
N ASN A 214 13.01 30.18 15.74
CA ASN A 214 13.43 31.59 15.83
C ASN A 214 13.60 32.12 14.39
N ASP A 215 13.01 33.30 14.16
CA ASP A 215 12.96 34.13 12.95
C ASP A 215 12.01 33.76 11.79
N ASP A 216 10.86 34.45 11.81
CA ASP A 216 10.23 35.22 10.73
C ASP A 216 10.20 34.66 9.28
N GLY A 217 9.00 34.22 8.89
CA GLY A 217 8.40 34.67 7.63
C GLY A 217 8.64 33.90 6.33
N ALA A 218 9.31 32.74 6.29
CA ALA A 218 9.67 32.13 5.00
C ALA A 218 9.44 30.61 4.80
N SER A 219 8.91 29.85 5.77
CA SER A 219 8.81 28.38 5.67
C SER A 219 7.47 27.80 5.17
N ASN A 220 6.48 28.63 4.82
CA ASN A 220 5.17 28.17 4.30
C ASN A 220 5.06 28.05 2.77
N LYS A 221 6.12 28.37 2.01
CA LYS A 221 6.03 28.48 0.55
C LYS A 221 5.78 27.17 -0.22
N PRO A 222 6.36 26.00 0.12
CA PRO A 222 6.13 24.80 -0.69
C PRO A 222 4.76 24.15 -0.44
N PHE A 223 4.19 24.32 0.77
CA PHE A 223 2.88 23.80 1.12
C PHE A 223 1.74 24.65 0.52
N LEU A 224 1.86 25.99 0.59
CA LEU A 224 0.88 26.91 -0.01
C LEU A 224 0.84 26.81 -1.54
N LEU A 225 1.98 26.61 -2.19
CA LEU A 225 2.02 26.43 -3.65
C LEU A 225 1.29 25.15 -4.06
N ARG A 226 1.51 24.03 -3.37
CA ARG A 226 0.88 22.74 -3.70
C ARG A 226 -0.64 22.76 -3.50
N GLU A 227 -1.12 23.37 -2.42
CA GLU A 227 -2.55 23.62 -2.18
C GLU A 227 -3.14 24.51 -3.29
N ALA A 228 -2.47 25.62 -3.64
CA ALA A 228 -2.94 26.53 -4.69
C ALA A 228 -3.07 25.83 -6.05
N TYR A 229 -2.13 24.96 -6.43
CA TYR A 229 -2.25 24.17 -7.65
C TYR A 229 -3.45 23.23 -7.62
N LEU A 230 -3.73 22.59 -6.47
CA LEU A 230 -4.90 21.73 -6.28
C LEU A 230 -6.22 22.50 -6.46
N TRP A 231 -6.32 23.70 -5.89
CA TRP A 231 -7.48 24.58 -6.07
C TRP A 231 -7.65 25.03 -7.53
N LEU A 232 -6.56 25.32 -8.24
CA LEU A 232 -6.60 25.65 -9.67
C LEU A 232 -7.06 24.45 -10.53
N TYR A 233 -6.58 23.25 -10.23
CA TYR A 233 -7.03 22.02 -10.92
C TYR A 233 -8.51 21.74 -10.67
N LEU A 234 -8.99 21.92 -9.44
CA LEU A 234 -10.41 21.73 -9.10
C LEU A 234 -11.30 22.78 -9.79
N LEU A 235 -10.87 24.04 -9.87
CA LEU A 235 -11.57 25.09 -10.62
C LEU A 235 -11.61 24.80 -12.13
N ALA A 236 -10.51 24.31 -12.71
CA ALA A 236 -10.45 23.88 -14.11
C ALA A 236 -11.39 22.69 -14.38
N LEU A 237 -11.43 21.69 -13.49
CA LEU A 237 -12.31 20.54 -13.62
C LEU A 237 -13.80 20.95 -13.53
N PHE A 238 -14.13 21.82 -12.58
CA PHE A 238 -15.50 22.30 -12.38
C PHE A 238 -15.99 23.13 -13.56
N SER A 239 -15.14 24.02 -14.09
CA SER A 239 -15.47 24.82 -15.27
C SER A 239 -15.65 23.95 -16.53
N LEU A 240 -14.82 22.93 -16.74
CA LEU A 240 -14.99 21.96 -17.84
C LEU A 240 -16.28 21.15 -17.69
N LEU A 241 -16.62 20.71 -16.47
CA LEU A 241 -17.86 19.99 -16.19
C LEU A 241 -19.10 20.88 -16.42
N ALA A 242 -19.05 22.14 -15.99
CA ALA A 242 -20.12 23.10 -16.21
C ALA A 242 -20.32 23.37 -17.71
N LEU A 243 -19.23 23.57 -18.47
CA LEU A 243 -19.28 23.73 -19.93
C LEU A 243 -19.84 22.48 -20.61
N TYR A 244 -19.44 21.29 -20.18
CA TYR A 244 -19.98 20.03 -20.68
C TYR A 244 -21.50 19.91 -20.42
N LEU A 245 -21.96 20.25 -19.22
CA LEU A 245 -23.39 20.23 -18.87
C LEU A 245 -24.19 21.28 -19.63
N LEU A 246 -23.64 22.48 -19.82
CA LEU A 246 -24.26 23.53 -20.64
C LEU A 246 -24.33 23.14 -22.11
N PHE A 247 -23.28 22.54 -22.65
CA PHE A 247 -23.26 22.02 -24.01
C PHE A 247 -24.29 20.89 -24.19
N ARG A 248 -24.36 19.97 -23.22
CA ARG A 248 -25.34 18.86 -23.25
C ARG A 248 -26.78 19.37 -23.13
N ARG A 249 -27.04 20.36 -22.27
CA ARG A 249 -28.35 21.04 -22.17
C ARG A 249 -28.72 21.76 -23.46
N ARG A 250 -27.77 22.46 -24.08
CA ARG A 250 -27.98 23.20 -25.35
C ARG A 250 -28.23 22.25 -26.53
N MET A 251 -27.55 21.10 -26.56
CA MET A 251 -27.81 20.05 -27.55
C MET A 251 -29.20 19.43 -27.34
N ALA A 252 -29.58 19.14 -26.09
CA ALA A 252 -30.90 18.60 -25.78
C ALA A 252 -32.04 19.58 -26.12
N SER A 253 -31.87 20.89 -25.87
CA SER A 253 -32.88 21.90 -26.22
C SER A 253 -33.00 22.11 -27.74
N ARG A 254 -31.89 22.06 -28.49
CA ARG A 254 -31.92 22.09 -29.97
C ARG A 254 -32.62 20.86 -30.55
N LEU A 255 -32.37 19.68 -30.00
CA LEU A 255 -33.07 18.44 -30.37
C LEU A 255 -34.56 18.47 -30.03
N ALA A 256 -34.96 19.09 -28.92
CA ALA A 256 -36.36 19.29 -28.57
C ALA A 256 -37.06 20.30 -29.49
N ALA A 257 -36.39 21.39 -29.87
CA ALA A 257 -36.94 22.40 -30.78
C ALA A 257 -37.20 21.88 -32.20
N HIS A 258 -36.48 20.84 -32.64
CA HIS A 258 -36.72 20.16 -33.93
C HIS A 258 -37.84 19.10 -33.90
N ARG A 259 -38.47 18.84 -32.74
CA ARG A 259 -39.57 17.86 -32.60
C ARG A 259 -40.98 18.47 -32.65
N HIS A 260 -41.12 19.78 -32.85
CA HIS A 260 -42.44 20.38 -33.07
C HIS A 260 -42.86 20.25 -34.55
N PRO A 261 -43.95 19.52 -34.87
CA PRO A 261 -44.47 19.48 -36.23
C PRO A 261 -45.15 20.81 -36.58
N PRO A 262 -45.17 21.22 -37.87
CA PRO A 262 -45.80 22.48 -38.27
C PRO A 262 -47.31 22.44 -37.99
N PRO A 263 -47.95 23.59 -37.74
CA PRO A 263 -49.37 23.64 -37.40
C PRO A 263 -50.21 23.14 -38.58
N LYS A 264 -51.17 22.26 -38.28
CA LYS A 264 -52.14 21.75 -39.28
C LYS A 264 -52.98 22.92 -39.78
N ARG A 265 -52.95 23.15 -41.10
CA ARG A 265 -53.89 24.05 -41.79
C ARG A 265 -55.32 23.52 -41.62
N THR A 266 -56.20 24.35 -41.05
CA THR A 266 -57.65 24.16 -41.11
C THR A 266 -58.13 24.37 -42.54
N VAL A 267 -58.80 23.36 -43.10
CA VAL A 267 -59.56 23.48 -44.34
C VAL A 267 -60.96 23.94 -43.95
N ALA A 268 -61.39 25.09 -44.47
CA ALA A 268 -62.78 25.54 -44.40
C ALA A 268 -63.63 24.75 -45.39
N VAL A 269 -64.89 24.50 -44.99
CA VAL A 269 -65.94 23.69 -45.64
C VAL A 269 -66.07 23.93 -47.14
#